data_AF-A0A1G9URQ9-F1
#
_entry.id   AF-A0A1G9URQ9-F1
#
_cell.length_a   1.000
_cell.length_b   1.000
_cell.length_c   1.000
_cell.angle_alpha   90.00
_cell.angle_beta   90.00
_cell.angle_gamma   90.00
#
_symmetry.space_group_name_H-M   'P 1'
#
loop_
_entity.id
_entity.type
_entity.pdbx_description
1 polymer ?
#
loop_
_entity_poly.entity_id
_entity_poly.type
_entity_poly.pdbx_seq_one_letter_code
_entity_poly.pdbx_strand_id
1 'polypeptide(L)' 'MNAKPPKVLSVRRDGGLNRALGIIRKTGMSDTDATKWAMTIAANILELAWVNGHEELGVVPDMRVSYRVKGPV' A
#
# COMPACT_ATOMS: atom_id res chain seq x y z
N MET A 1 -27.01 -10.30 6.67
CA MET A 1 -25.77 -9.91 7.37
C MET A 1 -25.65 -8.38 7.30
N ASN A 2 -25.77 -7.67 8.43
CA ASN A 2 -25.53 -6.22 8.46
C ASN A 2 -24.03 -5.97 8.35
N ALA A 3 -23.54 -5.70 7.14
CA ALA A 3 -22.18 -5.23 6.96
C ALA A 3 -22.06 -3.87 7.65
N LYS A 4 -21.20 -3.78 8.68
CA LYS A 4 -20.86 -2.48 9.28
C LYS A 4 -20.30 -1.59 8.17
N PRO A 5 -20.70 -0.30 8.13
CA PRO A 5 -20.19 0.61 7.11
C PRO A 5 -18.66 0.70 7.20
N PRO A 6 -17.96 0.89 6.07
CA PRO A 6 -16.50 1.02 6.07
C PRO A 6 -16.06 2.15 7.00
N LYS A 7 -15.03 1.90 7.83
CA LYS A 7 -14.39 2.97 8.59
C LYS A 7 -13.63 3.88 7.62
N VAL A 8 -13.87 5.18 7.72
CA VAL A 8 -13.14 6.20 6.96
C VAL A 8 -11.94 6.64 7.78
N LEU A 9 -10.75 6.59 7.17
CA LEU A 9 -9.51 7.08 7.76
C LEU A 9 -9.05 8.31 6.98
N SER A 10 -8.61 9.34 7.70
CA SER A 10 -7.91 10.48 7.09
C SER A 10 -6.42 10.20 7.10
N VAL A 11 -5.78 10.30 5.94
CA VAL A 11 -4.35 10.03 5.77
C VAL A 11 -3.63 11.35 5.57
N ARG A 12 -2.64 11.65 6.43
CA ARG A 12 -1.74 12.79 6.20
C ARG A 12 -0.82 12.46 5.02
N ARG A 13 -0.69 13.38 4.09
CA ARG A 13 0.16 13.21 2.90
C ARG A 13 1.23 14.27 2.84
N ASP A 14 2.45 13.84 2.55
CA ASP A 14 3.56 14.71 2.19
C ASP A 14 3.74 14.76 0.67
N GLY A 15 4.74 15.52 0.21
CA GLY A 15 5.06 15.62 -1.22
C GLY A 15 5.47 14.29 -1.85
N GLY A 16 6.06 13.38 -1.07
CA GLY A 16 6.44 12.04 -1.53
C GLY A 16 5.22 11.18 -1.84
N LEU A 17 4.32 11.06 -0.87
CA LEU A 17 3.09 10.30 -1.01
C LEU A 17 2.17 10.89 -2.10
N ASN A 18 2.06 12.23 -2.17
CA ASN A 18 1.28 12.88 -3.22
C ASN A 18 1.80 12.57 -4.63
N ARG A 19 3.13 12.58 -4.82
CA ARG A 19 3.74 12.20 -6.10
C ARG A 19 3.45 10.73 -6.44
N ALA A 20 3.63 9.82 -5.49
CA ALA A 20 3.37 8.39 -5.70
C ALA A 20 1.91 8.11 -6.08
N LEU A 21 0.96 8.67 -5.32
CA LEU A 21 -0.47 8.56 -5.64
C LEU A 21 -0.80 9.20 -6.99
N GLY A 22 -0.15 10.32 -7.34
CA GLY A 22 -0.28 10.95 -8.66
C GLY A 22 0.09 10.02 -9.82
N ILE A 23 1.14 9.20 -9.66
CA ILE A 23 1.52 8.19 -10.66
C ILE A 23 0.47 7.07 -10.74
N ILE A 24 0.02 6.54 -9.59
CA ILE A 24 -1.01 5.49 -9.54
C ILE A 24 -2.29 5.99 -10.22
N ARG A 25 -2.70 7.23 -9.95
CA ARG A 25 -3.90 7.84 -10.54
C ARG A 25 -3.86 7.99 -12.07
N LYS A 26 -2.70 7.89 -12.72
CA LYS A 26 -2.62 7.80 -14.20
C LYS A 26 -3.33 6.58 -14.78
N THR A 27 -3.65 5.59 -13.93
CA THR A 27 -4.50 4.44 -14.28
C THR A 27 -6.00 4.76 -14.36
N GLY A 28 -6.41 5.99 -14.03
CA GLY A 28 -7.81 6.42 -13.99
C GLY A 28 -8.48 6.25 -12.64
N MET A 29 -7.77 5.76 -11.62
CA MET A 29 -8.31 5.61 -10.26
C MET A 29 -8.61 6.96 -9.59
N SER A 30 -9.65 6.97 -8.76
CA SER A 30 -9.91 8.06 -7.82
C SER A 30 -8.79 8.14 -6.78
N ASP A 31 -8.71 9.27 -6.08
CA ASP A 31 -7.71 9.47 -5.04
C ASP A 31 -7.92 8.51 -3.84
N THR A 32 -9.17 8.26 -3.49
CA THR A 32 -9.56 7.27 -2.46
C THR A 32 -9.19 5.86 -2.90
N ASP A 33 -9.50 5.47 -4.14
CA ASP A 33 -9.22 4.12 -4.62
C ASP A 33 -7.72 3.87 -4.79
N ALA A 34 -6.98 4.86 -5.29
CA ALA A 34 -5.52 4.78 -5.40
C ALA A 34 -4.87 4.62 -4.01
N THR A 35 -5.35 5.39 -3.02
CA THR A 35 -4.87 5.28 -1.63
C THR A 35 -5.20 3.91 -1.05
N LYS A 36 -6.45 3.46 -1.19
CA LYS A 36 -6.90 2.15 -0.71
C LYS A 36 -6.11 1.02 -1.36
N TRP A 37 -5.92 1.06 -2.67
CA TRP A 37 -5.18 0.06 -3.41
C TRP A 37 -3.72 -0.04 -2.96
N ALA A 38 -3.03 1.09 -2.82
CA ALA A 38 -1.66 1.13 -2.33
C ALA A 38 -1.54 0.60 -0.89
N MET A 39 -2.47 0.99 0.00
CA MET A 39 -2.51 0.50 1.38
C MET A 39 -2.78 -1.00 1.46
N THR A 40 -3.68 -1.54 0.64
CA THR A 40 -3.96 -2.98 0.59
C THR A 40 -2.73 -3.77 0.19
N ILE A 41 -1.99 -3.30 -0.83
CA ILE A 41 -0.74 -3.96 -1.26
C ILE A 41 0.28 -3.96 -0.12
N ALA A 42 0.50 -2.81 0.51
CA ALA A 42 1.43 -2.71 1.63
C ALA A 42 1.03 -3.63 2.79
N ALA A 43 -0.25 -3.61 3.20
CA ALA A 43 -0.75 -4.44 4.28
C ALA A 43 -0.56 -5.94 4.01
N ASN A 44 -0.85 -6.40 2.80
CA ASN A 44 -0.70 -7.81 2.43
C ASN A 44 0.78 -8.24 2.42
N ILE A 45 1.69 -7.39 1.93
CA ILE A 45 3.13 -7.69 1.95
C ILE A 45 3.63 -7.81 3.39
N LEU A 46 3.21 -6.87 4.25
CA LEU A 46 3.58 -6.86 5.67
C LEU A 46 3.04 -8.09 6.41
N GLU A 47 1.77 -8.45 6.17
CA GLU A 47 1.16 -9.67 6.70
C GLU A 47 1.99 -10.90 6.34
N LEU A 48 2.35 -11.06 5.06
CA LEU A 48 3.15 -12.19 4.60
C LEU A 48 4.55 -12.21 5.21
N ALA A 49 5.19 -11.04 5.37
CA ALA A 49 6.51 -10.96 5.99
C ALA A 49 6.47 -11.44 7.46
N TRP A 50 5.49 -10.98 8.23
CA TRP A 50 5.32 -11.37 9.62
C TRP A 50 4.92 -12.84 9.80
N VAL A 51 3.91 -13.31 9.05
CA VAL A 51 3.40 -14.68 9.18
C VAL A 51 4.46 -15.72 8.82
N ASN A 52 5.37 -15.39 7.89
CA ASN A 52 6.45 -16.29 7.48
C ASN A 52 7.74 -16.10 8.29
N GLY A 53 7.75 -15.26 9.34
CA GLY A 53 8.90 -15.06 10.22
C GLY A 53 10.07 -14.28 9.58
N HIS A 54 9.82 -13.53 8.52
CA HIS A 54 10.81 -12.62 7.95
C HIS A 54 10.96 -11.33 8.77
N GLU A 55 9.95 -11.00 9.57
CA GLU A 55 9.88 -9.83 10.42
C GLU A 55 9.25 -10.20 11.77
N GLU A 56 9.62 -9.49 12.84
CA GLU A 56 9.02 -9.68 14.16
C GLU A 56 7.62 -9.08 14.26
N LEU A 57 6.65 -9.84 14.80
CA LEU A 57 5.28 -9.37 14.99
C LEU A 57 5.25 -8.13 15.90
N GLY A 58 4.60 -7.07 15.42
CA GLY A 58 4.47 -5.80 16.15
C GLY A 58 5.64 -4.84 15.97
N VAL A 59 6.67 -5.21 15.20
CA VAL A 59 7.76 -4.32 14.81
C VAL A 59 7.46 -3.68 13.45
N VAL A 60 7.79 -2.40 13.29
CA VAL A 60 7.72 -1.72 11.99
C VAL A 60 8.86 -2.24 11.13
N PRO A 61 8.59 -2.91 10.01
CA PRO A 61 9.64 -3.58 9.25
C PRO A 61 10.40 -2.62 8.33
N ASP A 62 11.71 -2.83 8.20
CA ASP A 62 12.57 -2.11 7.24
C ASP A 62 12.50 -2.77 5.86
N MET A 63 11.33 -2.74 5.24
CA MET A 63 11.13 -3.40 3.95
C MET A 63 11.72 -2.60 2.79
N ARG A 64 12.54 -3.28 1.98
CA ARG A 64 13.00 -2.77 0.68
C ARG A 64 12.34 -3.57 -0.44
N VAL A 65 11.51 -2.91 -1.25
CA VAL A 65 10.89 -3.54 -2.44
C VAL A 65 11.85 -3.43 -3.63
N SER A 66 12.32 -4.56 -4.13
CA SER A 66 13.09 -4.65 -5.37
C SER A 66 12.18 -5.05 -6.54
N TYR A 67 12.08 -4.20 -7.56
CA TYR A 67 11.28 -4.47 -8.75
C TYR A 67 12.09 -5.21 -9.81
N ARG A 68 11.47 -6.21 -10.46
CA ARG A 68 11.96 -6.71 -11.75
C ARG A 68 11.38 -5.82 -12.86
N VAL A 69 12.23 -5.35 -13.77
CA VAL A 69 11.79 -4.61 -14.95
C VAL A 69 10.92 -5.53 -15.81
N LYS A 70 9.73 -5.07 -16.21
CA LYS A 70 8.91 -5.78 -17.19
C LYS A 70 9.39 -5.41 -18.59
N GLY A 71 10.06 -6.35 -19.27
CA GLY A 71 10.48 -6.21 -20.68
C GLY A 71 11.89 -5.63 -20.88
N PRO A 72 12.37 -5.56 -22.14
CA PRO A 72 13.73 -5.09 -22.43
C PRO A 72 13.87 -3.59 -22.13
N VAL A 73 15.05 -3.25 -21.60
CA VAL A 73 15.50 -1.90 -21.22
C VAL A 73 15.71 -1.03 -22.46
#